data_AF-A0A343AYU7-F1
#
_entry.id   AF-A0A343AYU7-F1
#
_cell.length_a   1.000
_cell.length_b   1.000
_cell.length_c   1.000
_cell.angle_alpha   90.00
_cell.angle_beta   90.00
_cell.angle_gamma   90.00
#
_symmetry.space_group_name_H-M   'P 1'
#
loop_
_entity.id
_entity.type
_entity.pdbx_description
1 polymer ?
#
loop_
_entity_poly.entity_id
_entity_poly.type
_entity_poly.pdbx_seq_one_letter_code
_entity_poly.pdbx_strand_id
1 'polypeptide(L)'
;MINILLILFLFIFLSYKNILLLNEESLILLCFITFVSLILNKFGTTITTSLTSQSKNIEIVLKQSLEQFSTLLHKFLLLNQKPKKLISKFHKLGDYYYNLVSVLGNKLPKYKELQLNTAYKNRLVFLNKVEQQTIKLLAVIIVKKLAKIIKLKQFYSSNLKINYFLCLKSINLREYIHLIIPNNK
;
A
#
# COMPACT_ATOMS: atom_id res chain seq x y z
N MET A 1 -63.40 -5.08 60.79
CA MET A 1 -64.38 -5.92 61.49
C MET A 1 -65.71 -5.20 61.49
N ILE A 2 -66.56 -5.50 60.52
CA ILE A 2 -67.93 -4.97 60.54
C ILE A 2 -68.61 -5.65 61.73
N ASN A 3 -69.06 -4.85 62.68
CA ASN A 3 -69.57 -5.35 63.95
C ASN A 3 -70.80 -6.21 63.66
N ILE A 4 -70.71 -7.53 63.86
CA ILE A 4 -71.75 -8.50 63.51
C ILE A 4 -73.10 -8.09 64.11
N LEU A 5 -73.06 -7.48 65.30
CA LEU A 5 -74.21 -6.93 66.01
C LEU A 5 -74.93 -5.81 65.23
N LEU A 6 -74.18 -4.98 64.50
CA LEU A 6 -74.73 -3.90 63.68
C LEU A 6 -75.40 -4.46 62.42
N ILE A 7 -74.82 -5.50 61.81
CA ILE A 7 -75.45 -6.22 60.69
C ILE A 7 -76.77 -6.86 61.14
N LEU A 8 -76.78 -7.49 62.32
CA LEU A 8 -77.95 -8.16 62.88
C LEU A 8 -79.07 -7.16 63.21
N PHE A 9 -78.71 -6.01 63.79
CA PHE A 9 -79.65 -4.93 64.08
C PHE A 9 -80.25 -4.34 62.80
N LEU A 10 -79.43 -4.14 61.76
CA LEU A 10 -79.87 -3.64 60.46
C LEU A 10 -80.82 -4.66 59.79
N PHE A 11 -80.51 -5.95 59.83
CA PHE A 11 -81.37 -7.01 59.30
C PHE A 11 -82.74 -7.06 60.00
N ILE A 12 -82.76 -6.97 61.33
CA ILE A 12 -84.00 -6.89 62.13
C ILE A 12 -84.80 -5.63 61.77
N PHE A 13 -84.14 -4.48 61.63
CA PHE A 13 -84.79 -3.22 61.26
C PHE A 13 -85.41 -3.26 59.85
N LEU A 14 -84.71 -3.82 58.85
CA LEU A 14 -85.24 -3.97 57.49
C LEU A 14 -86.40 -4.97 57.42
N SER A 15 -86.37 -6.02 58.24
CA SER A 15 -87.44 -7.01 58.35
C SER A 15 -88.66 -6.41 59.03
N TYR A 16 -88.47 -5.64 60.10
CA TYR A 16 -89.54 -4.92 60.82
C TYR A 16 -90.26 -3.88 59.94
N LYS A 17 -89.53 -3.24 59.02
CA LYS A 17 -90.10 -2.28 58.06
C LYS A 17 -90.72 -2.93 56.82
N ASN A 18 -90.77 -4.27 56.72
CA ASN A 18 -91.23 -5.02 55.54
C ASN A 18 -90.53 -4.63 54.22
N ILE A 19 -89.34 -4.02 54.28
CA ILE A 19 -88.58 -3.63 53.09
C ILE A 19 -87.91 -4.87 52.46
N LEU A 20 -87.46 -5.79 53.31
CA LEU A 20 -87.03 -7.12 52.91
C LEU A 20 -88.18 -8.10 53.15
N LEU A 21 -89.03 -8.30 52.15
CA LEU A 21 -89.93 -9.43 52.13
C LEU A 21 -89.09 -10.68 51.82
N LEU A 22 -88.90 -11.56 52.80
CA LEU A 22 -88.11 -12.78 52.66
C LEU A 22 -88.84 -13.75 51.72
N ASN A 23 -88.68 -13.54 50.42
CA ASN A 23 -89.24 -14.36 49.36
C ASN A 23 -88.15 -15.18 48.67
N GLU A 24 -88.52 -16.21 47.91
CA GLU A 24 -87.59 -17.05 47.15
C GLU A 24 -86.66 -16.22 46.25
N GLU A 25 -87.20 -15.17 45.62
CA GLU A 25 -86.44 -14.24 44.78
C GLU A 25 -85.34 -13.47 45.54
N SER A 26 -85.59 -13.11 46.81
CA SER A 26 -84.60 -12.42 47.65
C SER A 26 -83.44 -13.33 48.07
N LEU A 27 -83.71 -14.64 48.23
CA LEU A 27 -82.69 -15.65 48.52
C LEU A 27 -81.84 -15.94 47.28
N ILE A 28 -82.45 -15.97 46.09
CA ILE A 28 -81.74 -16.07 44.82
C ILE A 28 -80.82 -14.86 44.63
N LEU A 29 -81.29 -13.65 44.92
CA LEU A 29 -80.47 -12.42 44.83
C LEU A 29 -79.25 -12.49 45.76
N LEU A 30 -79.42 -12.95 47.01
CA LEU A 30 -78.32 -13.10 47.96
C LEU A 30 -77.32 -14.18 47.52
N CYS A 31 -77.79 -15.28 46.96
CA CYS A 31 -76.95 -16.32 46.35
C CYS A 31 -76.15 -15.75 45.15
N PHE A 32 -76.78 -14.93 44.32
CA PHE A 32 -76.11 -14.29 43.19
C PHE A 32 -75.03 -13.30 43.65
N ILE A 33 -75.32 -12.44 44.64
CA ILE A 33 -74.34 -11.48 45.17
C ILE A 33 -73.14 -12.20 45.79
N THR A 34 -73.37 -13.27 46.55
CA THR A 34 -72.28 -14.07 47.14
C THR A 34 -71.47 -14.80 46.08
N PHE A 35 -72.13 -15.35 45.05
CA PHE A 35 -71.47 -15.96 43.89
C PHE A 35 -70.61 -14.96 43.11
N VAL A 36 -71.15 -13.78 42.79
CA VAL A 36 -70.42 -12.71 42.10
C VAL A 36 -69.22 -12.25 42.94
N SER A 37 -69.39 -12.08 44.25
CA SER A 37 -68.29 -11.72 45.14
C SER A 37 -67.20 -12.80 45.19
N LEU A 38 -67.57 -14.08 45.25
CA LEU A 38 -66.63 -15.19 45.20
C LEU A 38 -65.88 -15.25 43.86
N ILE A 39 -66.57 -15.03 42.74
CA ILE A 39 -65.95 -14.97 41.42
C ILE A 39 -64.97 -13.82 41.33
N LEU A 40 -65.37 -12.61 41.70
CA LEU A 40 -64.50 -11.44 41.63
C LEU A 40 -63.24 -11.61 42.48
N ASN A 41 -63.38 -12.17 43.69
CA ASN A 41 -62.24 -12.36 44.59
C ASN A 41 -61.31 -13.50 44.13
N LYS A 42 -61.83 -14.65 43.69
CA LYS A 42 -60.99 -15.80 43.29
C LYS A 42 -60.53 -15.74 41.84
N PHE A 43 -61.44 -15.47 40.91
CA PHE A 43 -61.10 -15.42 39.48
C PHE A 43 -60.48 -14.08 39.09
N GLY A 44 -60.95 -12.96 39.65
CA GLY A 44 -60.38 -11.64 39.34
C GLY A 44 -58.88 -11.55 39.69
N THR A 45 -58.48 -12.10 40.84
CA THR A 45 -57.06 -12.16 41.23
C THR A 45 -56.24 -13.11 40.35
N THR A 46 -56.82 -14.25 39.94
CA THR A 46 -56.15 -15.20 39.04
C THR A 46 -55.96 -14.61 37.63
N ILE A 47 -56.95 -13.91 37.10
CA ILE A 47 -56.88 -13.26 35.79
C ILE A 47 -55.86 -12.13 35.81
N THR A 48 -55.89 -11.28 36.83
CA THR A 48 -54.95 -10.15 36.95
C THR A 48 -53.50 -10.62 37.14
N THR A 49 -53.26 -11.66 37.92
CA THR A 49 -51.91 -12.23 38.06
C THR A 49 -51.42 -12.88 36.76
N SER A 50 -52.30 -13.58 36.03
CA SER A 50 -51.97 -14.14 34.71
C SER A 50 -51.61 -13.04 33.70
N LEU A 51 -52.45 -12.02 33.57
CA LEU A 51 -52.22 -10.90 32.63
C LEU A 51 -50.95 -10.12 32.97
N THR A 52 -50.70 -9.86 34.26
CA THR A 52 -49.46 -9.18 34.68
C THR A 52 -48.22 -10.02 34.44
N SER A 53 -48.30 -11.35 34.62
CA SER A 53 -47.19 -12.26 34.29
C SER A 53 -46.89 -12.29 32.78
N GLN A 54 -47.93 -12.35 31.95
CA GLN A 54 -47.78 -12.31 30.48
C GLN A 54 -47.20 -10.98 30.02
N SER A 55 -47.70 -9.86 30.55
CA SER A 55 -47.18 -8.52 30.25
C SER A 55 -45.70 -8.40 30.58
N LYS A 56 -45.26 -8.88 31.76
CA LYS A 56 -43.84 -8.91 32.14
C LYS A 56 -43.01 -9.79 31.22
N ASN A 57 -43.51 -10.96 30.83
CA ASN A 57 -42.80 -11.83 29.90
C ASN A 57 -42.62 -11.17 28.52
N ILE A 58 -43.67 -10.51 28.02
CA ILE A 58 -43.60 -9.76 26.76
C ILE A 58 -42.58 -8.63 26.87
N GLU A 59 -42.58 -7.87 27.97
CA GLU A 59 -41.62 -6.81 28.23
C GLU A 59 -40.17 -7.33 28.22
N ILE A 60 -39.90 -8.44 28.92
CA ILE A 60 -38.58 -9.06 28.98
C ILE A 60 -38.11 -9.50 27.59
N VAL A 61 -38.98 -10.17 26.82
CA VAL A 61 -38.65 -10.66 25.47
C VAL A 61 -38.39 -9.48 24.53
N LEU A 62 -39.21 -8.43 24.59
CA LEU A 62 -39.02 -7.22 23.78
C LEU A 62 -37.70 -6.53 24.13
N LYS A 63 -37.39 -6.39 25.43
CA LYS A 63 -36.15 -5.76 25.86
C LYS A 63 -34.92 -6.55 25.40
N GLN A 64 -34.94 -7.87 25.56
CA GLN A 64 -33.86 -8.74 25.11
C GLN A 64 -33.68 -8.71 23.59
N SER A 65 -34.77 -8.73 22.82
CA SER A 65 -34.70 -8.68 21.37
C SER A 65 -34.16 -7.34 20.86
N LEU A 66 -34.54 -6.22 21.48
CA LEU A 66 -34.00 -4.89 21.19
C LEU A 66 -32.51 -4.78 21.51
N GLU A 67 -32.08 -5.29 22.66
CA GLU A 67 -30.66 -5.32 23.03
C GLU A 67 -29.86 -6.17 22.05
N GLN A 68 -30.34 -7.36 21.69
CA GLN A 68 -29.70 -8.21 20.67
C GLN A 68 -29.62 -7.50 19.33
N PHE A 69 -30.70 -6.89 18.86
CA PHE A 69 -30.73 -6.16 17.59
C PHE A 69 -29.73 -4.99 17.58
N SER A 70 -29.68 -4.21 18.67
CA SER A 70 -28.72 -3.12 18.85
C SER A 70 -27.27 -3.61 18.75
N THR A 71 -26.93 -4.72 19.42
CA THR A 71 -25.58 -5.30 19.36
C THR A 71 -25.23 -5.82 17.97
N LEU A 72 -26.18 -6.43 17.26
CA LEU A 72 -25.99 -6.90 15.88
C LEU A 72 -25.76 -5.73 14.93
N LEU A 73 -26.55 -4.66 15.06
CA LEU A 73 -26.43 -3.46 14.24
C LEU A 73 -25.09 -2.75 14.48
N HIS A 74 -24.65 -2.66 15.73
CA HIS A 74 -23.32 -2.13 16.06
C HIS A 74 -22.19 -2.99 15.47
N LYS A 75 -22.27 -4.32 15.57
CA LYS A 75 -21.31 -5.23 14.94
C LYS A 75 -21.29 -5.08 13.41
N PHE A 76 -22.47 -4.96 12.80
CA PHE A 76 -22.60 -4.75 11.36
C PHE A 76 -21.93 -3.43 10.94
N LEU A 77 -22.18 -2.33 11.64
CA LEU A 77 -21.54 -1.04 11.36
C LEU A 77 -20.01 -1.12 11.47
N LEU A 78 -19.48 -1.75 12.53
CA LEU A 78 -18.03 -1.96 12.69
C LEU A 78 -17.45 -2.81 11.56
N LEU A 79 -18.13 -3.88 11.17
CA LEU A 79 -17.71 -4.73 10.05
C LEU A 79 -17.72 -3.96 8.74
N ASN A 80 -18.71 -3.10 8.50
CA ASN A 80 -18.85 -2.34 7.26
C ASN A 80 -17.85 -1.18 7.13
N GLN A 81 -17.29 -0.70 8.24
CA GLN A 81 -16.21 0.30 8.23
C GLN A 81 -14.83 -0.28 7.89
N LYS A 82 -14.57 -1.54 8.26
CA LYS A 82 -13.29 -2.23 7.98
C LYS A 82 -12.92 -2.28 6.49
N PRO A 83 -13.81 -2.68 5.54
CA PRO A 83 -13.46 -2.77 4.13
C PRO A 83 -13.14 -1.40 3.54
N LYS A 84 -13.86 -0.33 3.91
CA LYS A 84 -13.54 1.04 3.46
C LYS A 84 -12.12 1.45 3.85
N LYS A 85 -11.72 1.17 5.09
CA LYS A 85 -10.35 1.43 5.55
C LYS A 85 -9.33 0.55 4.80
N LEU A 86 -9.66 -0.70 4.54
CA LEU A 86 -8.81 -1.63 3.78
C LEU A 86 -8.57 -1.12 2.35
N ILE A 87 -9.64 -0.73 1.64
CA ILE A 87 -9.59 -0.18 0.27
C ILE A 87 -8.70 1.07 0.23
N SER A 88 -8.85 1.98 1.18
CA SER A 88 -8.01 3.18 1.25
C SER A 88 -6.52 2.86 1.44
N LYS A 89 -6.20 1.80 2.21
CA LYS A 89 -4.82 1.34 2.40
C LYS A 89 -4.26 0.70 1.13
N PHE A 90 -5.08 -0.12 0.45
CA PHE A 90 -4.69 -0.72 -0.83
C PHE A 90 -4.44 0.34 -1.91
N HIS A 91 -5.27 1.38 -1.98
CA HIS A 91 -5.05 2.48 -2.91
C HIS A 91 -3.72 3.18 -2.65
N LYS A 92 -3.46 3.56 -1.38
CA LYS A 92 -2.17 4.15 -0.99
C LYS A 92 -0.98 3.26 -1.34
N LEU A 93 -1.11 1.95 -1.13
CA LEU A 93 -0.07 0.99 -1.49
C LEU A 93 0.16 0.97 -3.00
N GLY A 94 -0.91 0.97 -3.80
CA GLY A 94 -0.83 1.10 -5.26
C GLY A 94 -0.10 2.37 -5.69
N ASP A 95 -0.41 3.51 -5.07
CA ASP A 95 0.24 4.80 -5.36
C ASP A 95 1.74 4.76 -5.04
N TYR A 96 2.14 4.12 -3.92
CA TYR A 96 3.55 3.92 -3.58
C TYR A 96 4.28 3.07 -4.61
N TYR A 97 3.68 1.95 -5.03
CA TYR A 97 4.28 1.08 -6.06
C TYR A 97 4.40 1.80 -7.39
N TYR A 98 3.38 2.54 -7.80
CA TYR A 98 3.41 3.33 -9.03
C TYR A 98 4.55 4.37 -9.01
N ASN A 99 4.67 5.12 -7.91
CA ASN A 99 5.74 6.11 -7.74
C ASN A 99 7.12 5.45 -7.75
N LEU A 100 7.27 4.32 -7.07
CA LEU A 100 8.53 3.58 -7.03
C LEU A 100 8.93 3.09 -8.43
N VAL A 101 8.00 2.49 -9.17
CA VAL A 101 8.21 2.03 -10.54
C VAL A 101 8.54 3.20 -11.47
N SER A 102 7.85 4.33 -11.33
CA SER A 102 8.13 5.55 -12.11
C SER A 102 9.53 6.09 -11.84
N VAL A 103 9.95 6.16 -10.56
CA VAL A 103 11.29 6.60 -10.18
C VAL A 103 12.37 5.64 -10.70
N LEU A 104 12.16 4.32 -10.56
CA LEU A 104 13.07 3.30 -11.09
C LEU A 104 13.14 3.37 -12.62
N GLY A 105 12.00 3.43 -13.30
CA GLY A 105 11.92 3.55 -14.76
C GLY A 105 12.66 4.76 -15.30
N ASN A 106 12.67 5.87 -14.56
CA ASN A 106 13.38 7.10 -14.96
C ASN A 106 14.87 7.12 -14.56
N LYS A 107 15.24 6.55 -13.41
CA LYS A 107 16.63 6.60 -12.90
C LYS A 107 17.52 5.48 -13.44
N LEU A 108 16.97 4.29 -13.64
CA LEU A 108 17.72 3.11 -14.09
C LEU A 108 18.35 3.26 -15.48
N PRO A 109 17.64 3.77 -16.52
CA PRO A 109 18.27 4.01 -17.82
C PRO A 109 19.36 5.09 -17.75
N LYS A 110 19.15 6.17 -16.97
CA LYS A 110 20.17 7.22 -16.77
C LYS A 110 21.44 6.69 -16.13
N TYR A 111 21.30 5.80 -15.14
CA TYR A 111 22.44 5.15 -14.52
C TYR A 111 23.21 4.26 -15.52
N LYS A 112 22.48 3.46 -16.31
CA LYS A 112 23.08 2.62 -17.35
C LYS A 112 23.80 3.45 -18.41
N GLU A 113 23.22 4.56 -18.84
CA GLU A 113 23.83 5.50 -19.79
C GLU A 113 25.13 6.10 -19.22
N LEU A 114 25.12 6.57 -17.96
CA LEU A 114 26.31 7.06 -17.27
C LEU A 114 27.42 5.99 -17.18
N GLN A 115 27.06 4.75 -16.86
CA GLN A 115 28.01 3.64 -16.76
C GLN A 115 28.62 3.31 -18.13
N LEU A 116 27.82 3.30 -19.20
CA LEU A 116 28.33 3.11 -20.56
C LEU A 116 29.23 4.27 -20.99
N ASN A 117 28.80 5.52 -20.79
CA ASN A 117 29.57 6.71 -21.16
C ASN A 117 30.92 6.76 -20.44
N THR A 118 30.96 6.42 -19.15
CA THR A 118 32.22 6.34 -18.39
C THR A 118 33.13 5.23 -18.89
N ALA A 119 32.59 4.04 -19.17
CA ALA A 119 33.37 2.92 -19.74
C ALA A 119 33.95 3.26 -21.12
N TYR A 120 33.14 3.83 -22.02
CA TYR A 120 33.59 4.25 -23.35
C TYR A 120 34.62 5.37 -23.28
N LYS A 121 34.39 6.39 -22.45
CA LYS A 121 35.35 7.49 -22.24
C LYS A 121 36.70 6.96 -21.77
N ASN A 122 36.72 6.05 -20.80
CA ASN A 122 37.95 5.45 -20.30
C ASN A 122 38.68 4.63 -21.37
N ARG A 123 37.95 3.83 -22.16
CA ARG A 123 38.53 3.08 -23.29
C ARG A 123 39.10 4.01 -24.35
N LEU A 124 38.43 5.11 -24.66
CA LEU A 124 38.87 6.08 -25.66
C LEU A 124 40.13 6.82 -25.20
N VAL A 125 40.20 7.21 -23.93
CA VAL A 125 41.41 7.79 -23.33
C VAL A 125 42.58 6.80 -23.37
N PHE A 126 42.33 5.52 -23.08
CA PHE A 126 43.36 4.48 -23.17
C PHE A 126 43.86 4.30 -24.61
N LEU A 127 42.96 4.18 -25.58
CA LEU A 127 43.31 4.05 -26.99
C LEU A 127 44.17 5.23 -27.48
N ASN A 128 43.78 6.46 -27.14
CA ASN A 128 44.55 7.65 -27.49
C ASN A 128 45.98 7.61 -26.89
N LYS A 129 46.13 7.15 -25.65
CA LYS A 129 47.47 6.97 -25.04
C LYS A 129 48.30 5.92 -25.77
N VAL A 130 47.69 4.79 -26.15
CA VAL A 130 48.37 3.73 -26.90
C VAL A 130 48.79 4.25 -28.27
N GLU A 131 47.90 4.94 -28.98
CA GLU A 131 48.17 5.55 -30.28
C GLU A 131 49.34 6.56 -30.22
N GLN A 132 49.36 7.43 -29.23
CA GLN A 132 50.48 8.36 -29.05
C GLN A 132 51.81 7.64 -28.77
N GLN A 133 51.79 6.54 -28.01
CA GLN A 133 52.98 5.75 -27.74
C GLN A 133 53.46 4.97 -28.97
N THR A 134 52.54 4.40 -29.75
CA THR A 134 52.89 3.69 -30.98
C THR A 134 53.46 4.63 -32.03
N ILE A 135 52.91 5.84 -32.18
CA ILE A 135 53.48 6.87 -33.07
C ILE A 135 54.90 7.22 -32.65
N LYS A 136 55.14 7.47 -31.35
CA LYS A 136 56.49 7.75 -30.82
C LYS A 136 57.46 6.59 -31.08
N LEU A 137 57.04 5.36 -30.83
CA LEU A 137 57.86 4.17 -31.06
C LEU A 137 58.19 4.02 -32.55
N LEU A 138 57.20 4.20 -33.43
CA LEU A 138 57.35 4.11 -34.87
C LEU A 138 58.34 5.18 -35.40
N ALA A 139 58.25 6.41 -34.90
CA ALA A 139 59.21 7.47 -35.20
C ALA A 139 60.64 7.09 -34.78
N VAL A 140 60.83 6.55 -33.58
CA VAL A 140 62.15 6.08 -33.09
C VAL A 140 62.70 4.95 -33.95
N ILE A 141 61.86 3.99 -34.36
CA ILE A 141 62.26 2.89 -35.25
C ILE A 141 62.73 3.43 -36.60
N ILE A 142 61.99 4.37 -37.19
CA ILE A 142 62.35 5.01 -38.47
C ILE A 142 63.70 5.71 -38.34
N VAL A 143 63.88 6.55 -37.32
CA VAL A 143 65.14 7.29 -37.08
C VAL A 143 66.31 6.31 -36.91
N LYS A 144 66.15 5.23 -36.13
CA LYS A 144 67.21 4.22 -35.96
C LYS A 144 67.55 3.50 -37.27
N LYS A 145 66.56 3.13 -38.08
CA LYS A 145 66.79 2.49 -39.39
C LYS A 145 67.51 3.45 -40.34
N LEU A 146 67.08 4.71 -40.42
CA LEU A 146 67.74 5.74 -41.23
C LEU A 146 69.18 5.98 -40.78
N ALA A 147 69.43 6.11 -39.46
CA ALA A 147 70.77 6.26 -38.93
C ALA A 147 71.69 5.07 -39.27
N LYS A 148 71.15 3.84 -39.25
CA LYS A 148 71.91 2.64 -39.66
C LYS A 148 72.25 2.68 -41.15
N ILE A 149 71.30 3.07 -42.01
CA ILE A 149 71.52 3.24 -43.45
C ILE A 149 72.59 4.31 -43.72
N ILE A 150 72.51 5.45 -43.02
CA ILE A 150 73.50 6.53 -43.13
C ILE A 150 74.89 6.05 -42.70
N LYS A 151 75.01 5.36 -41.55
CA LYS A 151 76.28 4.78 -41.09
C LYS A 151 76.86 3.78 -42.07
N LEU A 152 76.04 2.89 -42.63
CA LEU A 152 76.47 1.95 -43.68
C LEU A 152 76.96 2.71 -44.92
N LYS A 153 76.17 3.67 -45.43
CA LYS A 153 76.56 4.50 -46.58
C LYS A 153 77.87 5.24 -46.33
N GLN A 154 78.05 5.79 -45.14
CA GLN A 154 79.29 6.46 -44.73
C GLN A 154 80.47 5.48 -44.72
N PHE A 155 80.31 4.30 -44.11
CA PHE A 155 81.35 3.26 -44.07
C PHE A 155 81.77 2.81 -45.48
N TYR A 156 80.81 2.52 -46.36
CA TYR A 156 81.09 2.16 -47.75
C TYR A 156 81.78 3.30 -48.53
N SER A 157 81.47 4.56 -48.21
CA SER A 157 82.05 5.72 -48.89
C SER A 157 83.43 6.14 -48.34
N SER A 158 83.71 5.91 -47.05
CA SER A 158 84.96 6.36 -46.40
C SER A 158 86.04 5.28 -46.33
N ASN A 159 85.66 4.02 -46.07
CA ASN A 159 86.62 2.95 -45.74
C ASN A 159 86.87 2.00 -46.92
N LEU A 160 85.89 1.84 -47.82
CA LEU A 160 86.04 1.00 -49.00
C LEU A 160 86.40 1.85 -50.21
N LYS A 161 87.69 1.88 -50.56
CA LYS A 161 88.23 2.53 -51.77
C LYS A 161 87.90 1.75 -53.05
N ILE A 162 86.65 1.35 -53.23
CA ILE A 162 86.19 0.70 -54.46
C ILE A 162 85.81 1.81 -55.44
N ASN A 163 86.36 1.78 -56.67
CA ASN A 163 86.22 2.85 -57.67
C ASN A 163 84.77 3.26 -57.94
N TYR A 164 83.83 2.30 -57.90
CA TYR A 164 82.41 2.56 -58.06
C TYR A 164 81.85 3.56 -57.03
N PHE A 165 82.15 3.39 -55.74
CA PHE A 165 81.62 4.25 -54.67
C PHE A 165 82.28 5.64 -54.63
N LEU A 166 83.55 5.74 -55.03
CA LEU A 166 84.24 7.03 -55.16
C LEU A 166 83.66 7.87 -56.30
N CYS A 167 83.38 7.22 -57.45
CA CYS A 167 82.71 7.87 -58.59
C CYS A 167 81.29 8.31 -58.23
N LEU A 168 80.55 7.47 -57.49
CA LEU A 168 79.19 7.82 -57.05
C LEU A 168 79.19 9.00 -56.06
N LYS A 169 80.22 9.13 -55.22
CA LYS A 169 80.38 10.28 -54.31
C LYS A 169 80.69 11.57 -55.06
N SER A 170 81.57 11.54 -56.06
CA SER A 170 81.90 12.71 -56.87
C SER A 170 80.72 13.17 -57.74
N ILE A 171 79.94 12.23 -58.30
CA ILE A 171 78.70 12.54 -59.05
C ILE A 171 77.67 13.19 -58.11
N ASN A 172 77.40 12.60 -56.94
CA ASN A 172 76.44 13.17 -55.99
C ASN A 172 76.87 14.56 -55.48
N LEU A 173 78.16 14.80 -55.26
CA LEU A 173 78.69 16.13 -54.90
C LEU A 173 78.46 17.13 -56.03
N ARG A 174 78.64 16.71 -57.28
CA ARG A 174 78.40 17.57 -58.45
C ARG A 174 76.93 17.96 -58.58
N GLU A 175 76.02 17.01 -58.39
CA GLU A 175 74.57 17.27 -58.40
C GLU A 175 74.16 18.20 -57.24
N TYR A 176 74.72 18.01 -56.04
CA TYR A 176 74.44 18.90 -54.90
C TYR A 176 74.94 20.33 -55.13
N ILE A 177 76.15 20.49 -55.70
CA ILE A 177 76.68 21.81 -56.05
C ILE A 177 75.78 22.48 -57.09
N HIS A 178 75.26 21.72 -58.06
CA HIS A 178 74.35 22.23 -59.09
C HIS A 178 72.94 22.57 -58.57
N LEU A 179 72.51 21.97 -57.45
CA LEU A 179 71.27 22.31 -56.76
C LEU A 179 71.39 23.55 -55.87
N ILE A 180 72.57 23.79 -55.28
CA ILE A 180 72.82 24.92 -54.37
C ILE A 180 73.27 26.18 -55.12
N ILE A 181 74.02 26.02 -56.22
CA ILE A 181 74.37 27.11 -57.13
C ILE A 181 73.40 27.01 -58.31
N PRO A 182 72.25 27.70 -58.29
CA PRO A 182 71.43 27.80 -59.48
C PRO A 182 72.27 28.52 -60.54
N ASN A 183 72.35 27.95 -61.73
CA ASN A 183 72.92 28.64 -62.88
C ASN A 183 72.17 29.97 -63.06
N ASN A 184 72.80 31.09 -62.71
CA ASN A 184 72.38 32.41 -63.15
C ASN A 184 72.58 32.47 -64.67
N LYS A 185 71.50 32.20 -65.41
CA LYS A 185 71.26 32.70 -66.76
C LYS A 185 69.85 33.25 -66.82
#